data_AF-A0A2E9LXA2-F1
#
_entry.id   AF-A0A2E9LXA2-F1
#
_cell.length_a   1.000
_cell.length_b   1.000
_cell.length_c   1.000
_cell.angle_alpha   90.00
_cell.angle_beta   90.00
_cell.angle_gamma   90.00
#
_symmetry.space_group_name_H-M   'P 1'
#
loop_
_entity.id
_entity.type
_entity.pdbx_description
1 polymer ?
#
loop_
_entity_poly.entity_id
_entity_poly.type
_entity_poly.pdbx_seq_one_letter_code
_entity_poly.pdbx_strand_id
1 'polypeptide(L)'
;MANSPQARKRARQNDKRRAHNASLRSLVRTKIKQVIAALDAGNSGEARAAYDSAVPVIDRMANRGIIKKNKAARHKSRLNARVKALAS
;
A
#
# COMPACT_ATOMS: atom_id res chain seq x y z
N MET A 1 31.68 -7.56 3.86
CA MET A 1 31.89 -6.48 4.85
C MET A 1 31.91 -5.13 4.14
N ALA A 2 31.48 -4.06 4.80
CA ALA A 2 31.54 -2.71 4.25
C ALA A 2 32.94 -2.13 4.52
N ASN A 3 33.89 -2.40 3.63
CA ASN A 3 35.32 -2.22 3.92
C ASN A 3 35.80 -0.76 3.79
N SER A 4 35.05 0.10 3.09
CA SER A 4 35.35 1.53 2.99
C SER A 4 34.49 2.39 3.95
N PRO A 5 34.95 3.57 4.37
CA PRO A 5 34.14 4.51 5.16
C PRO A 5 32.80 4.85 4.50
N GLN A 6 32.80 4.99 3.17
CA GLN A 6 31.60 5.26 2.37
C GLN A 6 30.64 4.06 2.40
N ALA A 7 31.15 2.84 2.29
CA ALA A 7 30.34 1.63 2.38
C ALA A 7 29.69 1.51 3.77
N ARG A 8 30.44 1.77 4.86
CA ARG A 8 29.88 1.77 6.23
C ARG A 8 28.78 2.81 6.40
N LYS A 9 28.94 4.01 5.83
CA LYS A 9 27.90 5.05 5.80
C LYS A 9 26.66 4.59 5.03
N ARG A 10 26.84 3.97 3.86
CA ARG A 10 25.73 3.46 3.04
C ARG A 10 24.95 2.35 3.74
N ALA A 11 25.61 1.45 4.46
CA ALA A 11 24.97 0.41 5.27
C ALA A 11 24.01 1.04 6.31
N ARG A 12 24.51 1.96 7.14
CA ARG A 12 23.68 2.67 8.15
C ARG A 12 22.49 3.42 7.53
N GLN A 13 22.69 4.05 6.36
CA GLN A 13 21.62 4.74 5.65
C GLN A 13 20.58 3.78 5.04
N ASN A 14 20.99 2.57 4.66
CA ASN A 14 20.11 1.54 4.12
C ASN A 14 19.18 1.03 5.21
N ASP A 15 19.70 0.70 6.39
CA ASP A 15 18.89 0.18 7.50
C ASP A 15 17.80 1.16 7.92
N LYS A 16 18.14 2.45 8.04
CA LYS A 16 17.17 3.52 8.32
C LYS A 16 16.08 3.60 7.26
N ARG A 17 16.47 3.60 5.97
CA ARG A 17 15.52 3.63 4.84
C ARG A 17 14.66 2.36 4.78
N ARG A 18 15.24 1.20 5.09
CA ARG A 18 14.55 -0.09 5.10
C ARG A 18 13.45 -0.10 6.15
N ALA A 19 13.77 0.30 7.39
CA ALA A 19 12.81 0.36 8.48
C ALA A 19 11.65 1.32 8.17
N HIS A 20 11.96 2.54 7.73
CA HIS A 20 10.95 3.53 7.34
C HIS A 20 10.07 3.05 6.17
N ASN A 21 10.66 2.45 5.14
CA ASN A 21 9.88 1.97 3.99
C ASN A 21 9.08 0.71 4.32
N ALA A 22 9.47 -0.05 5.33
CA ALA A 22 8.72 -1.22 5.80
C ALA A 22 7.38 -0.78 6.41
N SER A 23 7.36 0.24 7.27
CA SER A 23 6.12 0.74 7.88
C SER A 23 5.16 1.31 6.83
N LEU A 24 5.66 2.08 5.86
CA LEU A 24 4.85 2.63 4.77
C LEU A 24 4.26 1.53 3.86
N ARG A 25 5.03 0.48 3.56
CA ARG A 25 4.50 -0.69 2.83
C ARG A 25 3.46 -1.45 3.66
N SER A 26 3.66 -1.55 4.97
CA SER A 26 2.71 -2.18 5.87
C SER A 26 1.37 -1.43 5.86
N LEU A 27 1.39 -0.11 5.96
CA LEU A 27 0.19 0.75 5.89
C LEU A 27 -0.65 0.47 4.65
N VAL A 28 -0.03 0.41 3.47
CA VAL A 28 -0.74 0.10 2.20
C VAL A 28 -1.38 -1.29 2.25
N ARG A 29 -0.64 -2.30 2.73
CA ARG A 29 -1.15 -3.67 2.83
C ARG A 29 -2.33 -3.76 3.80
N THR A 30 -2.25 -3.09 4.95
CA THR A 30 -3.33 -3.03 5.93
C THR A 30 -4.58 -2.40 5.34
N LYS A 31 -4.45 -1.27 4.63
CA LYS A 31 -5.60 -0.63 3.98
C LYS A 31 -6.25 -1.53 2.92
N ILE A 32 -5.44 -2.20 2.10
CA ILE A 32 -5.97 -3.18 1.13
C ILE A 32 -6.68 -4.34 1.85
N LYS A 33 -6.11 -4.84 2.95
CA LYS A 33 -6.71 -5.93 3.74
C LYS A 33 -8.06 -5.50 4.35
N GLN A 34 -8.17 -4.27 4.83
CA GLN A 34 -9.44 -3.72 5.37
C GLN A 34 -10.54 -3.71 4.31
N VAL A 35 -10.23 -3.28 3.07
CA VAL A 35 -11.20 -3.32 1.96
C VAL A 35 -11.60 -4.75 1.63
N ILE A 36 -10.64 -5.66 1.54
CA ILE A 36 -10.91 -7.08 1.25
C ILE A 36 -11.79 -7.70 2.34
N ALA A 37 -11.51 -7.45 3.62
CA ALA A 37 -12.32 -7.95 4.72
C ALA A 37 -13.77 -7.43 4.66
N ALA A 38 -13.96 -6.14 4.35
CA ALA A 38 -15.30 -5.56 4.18
C ALA A 38 -16.05 -6.15 2.97
N LEU A 39 -15.33 -6.42 1.88
CA LEU A 39 -15.88 -7.10 0.70
C LEU A 39 -16.30 -8.55 1.02
N ASP A 40 -15.47 -9.28 1.76
CA ASP A 40 -15.74 -10.68 2.12
C ASP A 40 -16.88 -10.78 3.16
N ALA A 41 -17.10 -9.74 3.96
CA ALA A 41 -18.24 -9.60 4.86
C ALA A 41 -19.57 -9.25 4.16
N GLY A 42 -19.54 -8.89 2.86
CA GLY A 42 -20.74 -8.61 2.07
C GLY A 42 -21.41 -7.26 2.33
N ASN A 43 -20.81 -6.37 3.14
CA ASN A 43 -21.37 -5.05 3.44
C ASN A 43 -20.93 -4.02 2.38
N SER A 44 -21.83 -3.68 1.45
CA SER A 44 -21.55 -2.77 0.33
C SER A 44 -21.20 -1.34 0.79
N GLY A 45 -21.84 -0.84 1.84
CA GLY A 45 -21.58 0.50 2.40
C GLY A 45 -20.20 0.60 3.04
N GLU A 46 -19.85 -0.38 3.89
CA GLU A 46 -18.54 -0.44 4.54
C GLU A 46 -17.41 -0.68 3.54
N ALA A 47 -17.63 -1.55 2.53
CA ALA A 47 -16.64 -1.82 1.50
C ALA A 47 -16.31 -0.55 0.69
N ARG A 48 -17.33 0.26 0.37
CA ARG A 48 -17.15 1.53 -0.34
C ARG A 48 -16.42 2.57 0.50
N ALA A 49 -16.83 2.76 1.75
CA ALA A 49 -16.15 3.66 2.68
C ALA A 49 -14.68 3.26 2.92
N ALA A 50 -14.42 1.96 3.10
CA ALA A 50 -13.07 1.44 3.24
C ALA A 50 -12.24 1.70 1.98
N TYR A 51 -12.82 1.48 0.79
CA TYR A 51 -12.16 1.73 -0.49
C TYR A 51 -11.80 3.20 -0.67
N ASP A 52 -12.74 4.11 -0.41
CA ASP A 52 -12.52 5.56 -0.53
C ASP A 52 -11.41 6.05 0.41
N SER A 53 -11.30 5.46 1.61
CA SER A 53 -10.18 5.73 2.53
C SER A 53 -8.84 5.16 2.06
N ALA A 54 -8.85 4.05 1.31
CA ALA A 54 -7.65 3.33 0.88
C ALA A 54 -7.00 3.96 -0.35
N VAL A 55 -7.79 4.45 -1.32
CA VAL A 55 -7.33 5.08 -2.56
C VAL A 55 -6.29 6.19 -2.32
N PRO A 56 -6.54 7.22 -1.48
CA PRO A 56 -5.58 8.31 -1.28
C PRO A 56 -4.28 7.83 -0.63
N VAL A 57 -4.34 6.79 0.23
CA VAL A 57 -3.14 6.20 0.83
C VAL A 57 -2.31 5.48 -0.22
N ILE A 58 -2.94 4.68 -1.09
CA ILE A 58 -2.27 3.95 -2.17
C ILE A 58 -1.57 4.94 -3.12
N ASP A 59 -2.27 5.99 -3.55
CA ASP A 59 -1.72 6.96 -4.49
C ASP A 59 -0.61 7.81 -3.87
N ARG A 60 -0.73 8.21 -2.60
CA ARG A 60 0.34 8.89 -1.87
C ARG A 60 1.61 8.02 -1.77
N MET A 61 1.46 6.72 -1.53
CA MET A 61 2.61 5.81 -1.46
C MET A 61 3.23 5.52 -2.83
N ALA A 62 2.44 5.59 -3.90
CA ALA A 62 2.95 5.55 -5.26
C ALA A 62 3.77 6.80 -5.60
N ASN A 63 3.29 7.99 -5.23
CA ASN A 63 4.00 9.25 -5.42
C ASN A 63 5.32 9.32 -4.64
N ARG A 64 5.36 8.76 -3.43
CA ARG A 64 6.59 8.61 -2.62
C ARG A 64 7.55 7.53 -3.13
N GLY A 65 7.21 6.81 -4.20
CA GLY A 65 8.04 5.74 -4.76
C GLY A 65 8.12 4.46 -3.93
N ILE A 66 7.27 4.32 -2.90
CA ILE A 66 7.22 3.12 -2.04
C ILE A 66 6.63 1.93 -2.81
N ILE A 67 5.67 2.21 -3.69
CA ILE A 67 5.11 1.26 -4.67
C ILE A 67 5.19 1.87 -6.08
N LYS A 68 5.31 1.02 -7.10
CA LYS A 68 5.27 1.48 -8.50
C LYS A 68 3.85 1.93 -8.87
N LYS A 69 3.73 2.95 -9.73
CA LYS A 69 2.45 3.48 -10.23
C LYS A 69 1.56 2.39 -10.85
N ASN A 70 2.15 1.49 -11.65
CA ASN A 70 1.40 0.36 -12.25
C ASN A 70 0.86 -0.61 -11.20
N LYS A 71 1.58 -0.81 -10.09
CA LYS A 71 1.12 -1.64 -8.97
C LYS A 71 -0.07 -0.97 -8.27
N ALA A 72 0.00 0.34 -8.03
CA ALA A 72 -1.12 1.11 -7.48
C ALA A 72 -2.35 1.05 -8.39
N ALA A 73 -2.19 1.32 -9.69
CA ALA A 73 -3.28 1.24 -10.67
C ALA A 73 -3.95 -0.14 -10.70
N ARG A 74 -3.15 -1.22 -10.68
CA ARG A 74 -3.66 -2.59 -10.62
C ARG A 74 -4.49 -2.86 -9.35
N HIS A 75 -4.02 -2.40 -8.19
CA HIS A 75 -4.77 -2.57 -6.95
C HIS A 75 -6.09 -1.79 -6.96
N LYS A 76 -6.09 -0.53 -7.42
CA LYS A 76 -7.31 0.27 -7.54
C LYS A 76 -8.33 -0.37 -8.49
N SER A 77 -7.90 -0.74 -9.68
CA SER A 77 -8.76 -1.39 -10.69
C SER A 77 -9.42 -2.66 -10.16
N ARG A 78 -8.64 -3.57 -9.54
CA ARG A 78 -9.18 -4.83 -9.01
C ARG A 78 -10.14 -4.64 -7.84
N LEU A 79 -9.82 -3.75 -6.91
CA LEU A 79 -10.68 -3.47 -5.76
C LEU A 79 -11.99 -2.80 -6.18
N ASN A 80 -11.93 -1.83 -7.10
CA ASN A 80 -13.10 -1.16 -7.62
C ASN A 80 -14.06 -2.13 -8.34
N ALA A 81 -13.53 -3.05 -9.14
CA ALA A 81 -14.33 -4.07 -9.81
C ALA A 81 -15.08 -4.96 -8.79
N ARG A 82 -14.43 -5.36 -7.69
CA ARG A 82 -15.08 -6.14 -6.62
C ARG A 82 -16.12 -5.34 -5.86
N VAL A 83 -15.84 -4.08 -5.51
CA VAL A 83 -16.81 -3.20 -4.83
C VAL A 83 -18.04 -2.98 -5.71
N LYS A 84 -17.85 -2.76 -7.01
CA LYS A 84 -18.95 -2.61 -7.98
C LYS A 84 -19.77 -3.91 -8.06
N ALA A 85 -19.12 -5.07 -8.16
CA ALA A 85 -19.82 -6.36 -8.24
C ALA A 85 -20.62 -6.70 -6.98
N LEU A 86 -20.31 -6.13 -5.82
CA LEU A 86 -21.08 -6.29 -4.58
C LEU A 86 -22.30 -5.36 -4.52
N ALA A 87 -22.29 -4.26 -5.28
CA ALA A 87 -23.38 -3.28 -5.33
C ALA A 87 -24.36 -3.53 -6.49
N SER A 88 -23.97 -4.34 -7.47
CA SER A 88 -24.81 -4.84 -8.58
C SER A 88 -25.54 -6.11 -8.16
#